data_AF-A0A380FHX3-F1
#
_entry.id   AF-A0A380FHX3-F1
#
_cell.length_a   1.000
_cell.length_b   1.000
_cell.length_c   1.000
_cell.angle_alpha   90.00
_cell.angle_beta   90.00
_cell.angle_gamma   90.00
#
_symmetry.space_group_name_H-M   'P 1'
#
loop_
_entity.id
_entity.type
_entity.pdbx_description
1 polymer ?
#
loop_
_entity_poly.entity_id
_entity_poly.type
_entity_poly.pdbx_seq_one_letter_code
_entity_poly.pdbx_strand_id
1 'polypeptide(L)'
;MTEIGESGVFALISDSTEAEKPGYNTPENVIESHMYDAFTKVKGRLIVSCYASNFIRIQQVLNIASKLNRKVSFLGRSLESSFNIARKMGYFDIPKDLLIPINEVENYPKKRSDYNCYWYAR
;
A
#
# COMPACT_ATOMS: atom_id res chain seq x y z
N MET A 1 -19.61 12.10 15.09
CA MET A 1 -20.56 12.66 14.10
C MET A 1 -21.97 12.77 14.66
N THR A 2 -22.44 11.78 15.42
CA THR A 2 -23.72 11.83 16.15
C THR A 2 -23.87 13.11 16.98
N GLU A 3 -22.87 13.43 17.81
CA GLU A 3 -22.85 14.65 18.63
C GLU A 3 -22.92 15.96 17.82
N ILE A 4 -22.25 16.01 16.66
CA ILE A 4 -22.28 17.17 15.75
C ILE A 4 -23.70 17.34 15.16
N GLY A 5 -24.33 16.24 14.76
CA GLY A 5 -25.71 16.24 14.26
C GLY A 5 -26.72 16.61 15.35
N GLU A 6 -26.54 16.07 16.56
CA GLU A 6 -27.38 16.36 17.73
C GLU A 6 -27.29 17.82 18.18
N SER A 7 -26.14 18.46 17.97
CA SER A 7 -25.93 19.90 18.28
C SER A 7 -26.62 20.85 17.28
N GLY A 8 -27.24 20.33 16.22
CA GLY A 8 -27.94 21.10 15.19
C GLY A 8 -27.02 21.59 14.08
N VAL A 9 -27.14 21.00 12.89
CA VAL A 9 -26.39 21.38 11.68
C VAL A 9 -27.33 22.07 10.69
N PHE A 10 -27.07 23.36 10.39
CA PHE A 10 -27.88 24.14 9.43
C PHE A 10 -27.64 23.71 7.98
N ALA A 11 -26.38 23.45 7.60
CA ALA A 11 -26.01 23.02 6.25
C ALA A 11 -24.85 22.03 6.30
N LEU A 12 -24.91 21.00 5.44
CA LEU A 12 -23.86 20.00 5.24
C LEU A 12 -23.30 20.13 3.83
N ILE A 13 -21.98 20.22 3.71
CA ILE A 13 -21.26 20.12 2.44
C ILE A 13 -20.58 18.75 2.45
N SER A 14 -21.02 17.85 1.56
CA SER A 14 -20.56 16.44 1.52
C SER A 14 -19.90 16.12 0.19
N ASP A 15 -18.93 15.21 0.22
CA ASP A 15 -18.33 14.60 -0.98
C ASP A 15 -19.38 13.75 -1.71
N SER A 16 -19.41 13.85 -3.04
CA SER A 16 -20.34 13.15 -3.94
C SER A 16 -19.62 12.29 -4.99
N THR A 17 -18.30 12.09 -4.87
CA THR A 17 -17.46 11.39 -5.87
C THR A 17 -18.00 10.01 -6.25
N GLU A 18 -18.54 9.25 -5.29
CA GLU A 18 -19.07 7.89 -5.51
C GLU A 18 -20.59 7.80 -5.25
N ALA A 19 -21.33 8.92 -5.30
CA ALA A 19 -22.75 8.97 -4.92
C ALA A 19 -23.66 8.09 -5.80
N GLU A 20 -23.26 7.83 -7.04
CA GLU A 20 -24.03 7.02 -7.99
C GLU A 20 -23.84 5.51 -7.79
N LYS A 21 -22.87 5.10 -6.97
CA LYS A 21 -22.54 3.69 -6.76
C LYS A 21 -23.32 3.13 -5.56
N PRO A 22 -24.27 2.19 -5.76
CA PRO A 22 -25.03 1.62 -4.66
C PRO A 22 -24.16 0.72 -3.78
N GLY A 23 -24.55 0.58 -2.52
CA GLY A 23 -23.86 -0.26 -1.54
C GLY A 23 -22.75 0.48 -0.80
N TYR A 24 -21.71 -0.25 -0.43
CA TYR A 24 -20.61 0.25 0.38
C TYR A 24 -19.27 -0.05 -0.28
N ASN A 25 -18.25 0.73 0.10
CA ASN A 25 -16.88 0.41 -0.26
C ASN A 25 -16.47 -0.93 0.34
N THR A 26 -15.71 -1.69 -0.44
CA THR A 26 -15.07 -2.90 0.07
C THR A 26 -14.14 -2.53 1.23
N PRO A 27 -14.26 -3.20 2.40
CA PRO A 27 -13.36 -2.94 3.51
C PRO A 27 -11.89 -3.16 3.11
N GLU A 28 -11.02 -2.26 3.55
CA GLU A 28 -9.59 -2.29 3.16
C GLU A 28 -8.88 -3.57 3.61
N ASN A 29 -9.26 -4.15 4.75
CA ASN A 29 -8.73 -5.44 5.22
C ASN A 29 -9.13 -6.61 4.30
N VAL A 30 -10.33 -6.57 3.70
CA VAL A 30 -10.76 -7.56 2.70
C VAL A 30 -9.90 -7.43 1.45
N ILE A 31 -9.60 -6.19 1.04
CA ILE A 31 -8.72 -5.97 -0.10
C ILE A 31 -7.28 -6.44 0.20
N GLU A 32 -6.75 -6.18 1.39
CA GLU A 32 -5.43 -6.71 1.82
C GLU A 32 -5.41 -8.25 1.78
N SER A 33 -6.47 -8.91 2.26
CA SER A 33 -6.59 -10.38 2.22
C SER A 33 -6.54 -10.93 0.79
N HIS A 34 -7.31 -10.35 -0.13
CA HIS A 34 -7.29 -10.80 -1.53
C HIS A 34 -5.94 -10.54 -2.21
N MET A 35 -5.28 -9.41 -1.91
CA MET A 35 -3.92 -9.14 -2.38
C MET A 35 -2.93 -10.17 -1.83
N TYR A 36 -3.02 -10.51 -0.54
CA TYR A 36 -2.19 -11.53 0.09
C TYR A 36 -2.33 -12.87 -0.64
N ASP A 37 -3.56 -13.33 -0.86
CA ASP A 37 -3.84 -14.59 -1.56
C ASP A 37 -3.30 -14.60 -2.99
N ALA A 38 -3.40 -13.48 -3.70
CA ALA A 38 -2.82 -13.34 -5.03
C ALA A 38 -1.28 -13.40 -5.00
N PHE A 39 -0.65 -12.69 -4.07
CA PHE A 39 0.81 -12.56 -4.01
C PHE A 39 1.52 -13.84 -3.54
N THR A 40 0.85 -14.67 -2.74
CA THR A 40 1.37 -15.98 -2.28
C THR A 40 1.62 -16.95 -3.45
N LYS A 41 0.82 -16.83 -4.52
CA LYS A 41 0.86 -17.71 -5.71
C LYS A 41 2.02 -17.36 -6.67
N VAL A 42 2.63 -16.18 -6.51
CA VAL A 42 3.67 -15.67 -7.41
C VAL A 42 5.02 -16.31 -7.08
N LYS A 43 5.62 -16.99 -8.06
CA LYS A 43 6.94 -17.66 -7.92
C LYS A 43 8.14 -16.79 -8.34
N GLY A 44 7.87 -15.66 -8.98
CA GLY A 44 8.87 -14.75 -9.52
C GLY A 44 8.82 -13.35 -8.91
N ARG A 45 9.26 -12.35 -9.69
CA ARG A 45 9.11 -10.92 -9.37
C ARG A 45 7.65 -10.49 -9.48
N LEU A 46 7.25 -9.51 -8.65
CA LEU A 46 5.90 -8.96 -8.59
C LEU A 46 5.95 -7.44 -8.75
N ILE A 47 5.23 -6.92 -9.73
CA ILE A 47 5.13 -5.49 -9.96
C ILE A 47 3.73 -5.06 -9.54
N VAL A 48 3.63 -4.00 -8.73
CA VAL A 48 2.35 -3.49 -8.21
C VAL A 48 2.30 -2.00 -8.47
N SER A 49 1.56 -1.58 -9.49
CA SER A 49 1.32 -0.16 -9.72
C SER A 49 0.29 0.36 -8.73
N CYS A 50 0.55 1.52 -8.13
CA CYS A 50 -0.37 2.18 -7.20
C CYS A 50 -0.16 3.69 -7.24
N TYR A 51 -1.23 4.44 -6.95
CA TYR A 51 -1.13 5.89 -6.85
C TYR A 51 -0.31 6.28 -5.62
N ALA A 52 0.64 7.21 -5.81
CA ALA A 52 1.44 7.78 -4.73
C ALA A 52 0.61 8.41 -3.60
N SER A 53 -0.61 8.88 -3.90
CA SER A 53 -1.55 9.46 -2.94
C SER A 53 -2.27 8.42 -2.07
N ASN A 54 -2.24 7.13 -2.42
CA ASN A 54 -2.94 6.10 -1.67
C ASN A 54 -2.00 5.41 -0.67
N PHE A 55 -1.80 6.06 0.49
CA PHE A 55 -0.93 5.55 1.55
C PHE A 55 -1.41 4.23 2.16
N ILE A 56 -2.73 4.02 2.25
CA ILE A 56 -3.32 2.76 2.74
C ILE A 56 -2.84 1.61 1.87
N ARG A 57 -2.91 1.76 0.54
CA ARG A 57 -2.47 0.74 -0.41
C ARG A 57 -0.97 0.47 -0.30
N ILE A 58 -0.16 1.50 -0.14
CA ILE A 58 1.29 1.35 0.06
C ILE A 58 1.57 0.56 1.35
N GLN A 59 0.90 0.89 2.47
CA GLN A 59 1.05 0.16 3.73
C GLN A 59 0.63 -1.30 3.61
N GLN A 60 -0.50 -1.61 2.97
CA GLN A 60 -0.95 -2.99 2.75
C GLN A 60 0.09 -3.80 1.95
N VAL A 61 0.68 -3.19 0.92
CA VAL A 61 1.76 -3.81 0.14
C VAL A 61 2.98 -4.10 1.02
N LEU A 62 3.39 -3.16 1.86
CA LEU A 62 4.51 -3.33 2.81
C LEU A 62 4.22 -4.45 3.82
N ASN A 63 3.00 -4.50 4.37
CA ASN A 63 2.56 -5.53 5.30
C ASN A 63 2.67 -6.93 4.68
N ILE A 64 2.10 -7.09 3.47
CA ILE A 64 2.13 -8.37 2.77
C ILE A 64 3.56 -8.75 2.39
N ALA A 65 4.37 -7.78 1.94
CA ALA A 65 5.77 -8.02 1.63
C ALA A 65 6.54 -8.58 2.82
N SER A 66 6.36 -7.99 4.00
CA SER A 66 6.95 -8.47 5.23
C SER A 66 6.46 -9.89 5.56
N LYS A 67 5.14 -10.15 5.53
CA LYS A 67 4.54 -11.48 5.79
C LYS A 67 5.05 -12.56 4.84
N LEU A 68 5.38 -12.21 3.59
CA LEU A 68 5.87 -13.14 2.57
C LEU A 68 7.41 -13.21 2.48
N ASN A 69 8.14 -12.56 3.39
CA ASN A 69 9.60 -12.47 3.36
C ASN A 69 10.13 -11.92 2.02
N ARG A 70 9.46 -10.89 1.50
CA ARG A 70 9.79 -10.18 0.25
C ARG A 70 10.35 -8.80 0.59
N LYS A 71 11.20 -8.24 -0.27
CA LYS A 71 11.88 -6.92 -0.08
C LYS A 71 11.31 -5.90 -1.04
N VAL A 72 10.98 -4.70 -0.58
CA VAL A 72 10.26 -3.66 -1.34
C VAL A 72 11.24 -2.64 -1.90
N SER A 73 11.08 -2.32 -3.18
CA SER A 73 11.73 -1.18 -3.83
C SER A 73 10.65 -0.30 -4.45
N PHE A 74 10.90 1.01 -4.46
CA PHE A 74 10.02 1.97 -5.10
C PHE A 74 10.58 2.39 -6.46
N LEU A 75 9.71 2.66 -7.43
CA LEU A 75 10.14 3.26 -8.69
C LEU A 75 9.28 4.47 -9.06
N GLY A 76 9.80 5.66 -8.82
CA GLY A 76 9.22 6.90 -9.31
C GLY A 76 9.43 8.02 -8.32
N ARG A 77 9.89 9.18 -8.82
CA ARG A 77 10.27 10.32 -7.98
C ARG A 77 9.10 10.84 -7.12
N SER A 78 7.88 10.85 -7.65
CA SER A 78 6.70 11.36 -6.95
C SER A 78 6.30 10.45 -5.77
N LEU A 79 6.25 9.14 -6.01
CA LEU A 79 5.97 8.16 -4.98
C LEU A 79 7.05 8.17 -3.91
N GLU A 80 8.32 8.13 -4.32
CA GLU A 80 9.46 8.16 -3.41
C GLU A 80 9.47 9.44 -2.55
N SER A 81 9.22 10.61 -3.14
CA SER A 81 9.15 11.88 -2.41
C SER A 81 8.05 11.89 -1.35
N SER A 82 6.81 11.58 -1.75
CA SER A 82 5.65 11.59 -0.84
C SER A 82 5.78 10.56 0.27
N PHE A 83 6.24 9.35 -0.10
CA PHE A 83 6.50 8.27 0.84
C PHE A 83 7.60 8.63 1.84
N ASN A 84 8.72 9.21 1.40
CA ASN A 84 9.84 9.54 2.27
C ASN A 84 9.47 10.62 3.30
N ILE A 85 8.67 11.61 2.92
CA ILE A 85 8.17 12.62 3.87
C ILE A 85 7.28 11.94 4.92
N ALA A 86 6.29 11.17 4.48
CA ALA A 86 5.36 10.50 5.38
C ALA A 86 6.05 9.46 6.29
N ARG A 87 7.05 8.73 5.78
CA ARG A 87 7.88 7.81 6.54
C ARG A 87 8.68 8.54 7.63
N LYS A 88 9.30 9.68 7.31
CA LYS A 88 10.04 10.48 8.30
C LYS A 88 9.15 11.00 9.43
N MET A 89 7.87 11.23 9.14
CA MET A 89 6.85 11.64 10.11
C MET A 89 6.25 10.47 10.91
N GLY A 90 6.62 9.22 10.59
CA GLY A 90 6.12 8.04 11.31
C GLY A 90 4.74 7.54 10.86
N TYR A 91 4.26 7.92 9.67
CA TYR A 91 2.95 7.45 9.17
C TYR A 91 2.94 6.01 8.65
N PHE A 92 4.12 5.43 8.41
CA PHE A 92 4.25 4.06 7.92
C PHE A 92 4.85 3.15 9.00
N ASP A 93 4.25 1.98 9.15
CA ASP A 93 4.84 0.87 9.91
C ASP A 93 5.70 0.01 8.98
N ILE A 94 7.01 0.06 9.18
CA ILE A 94 7.98 -0.56 8.27
C ILE A 94 8.98 -1.36 9.10
N PRO A 95 8.96 -2.70 9.00
CA PRO A 95 10.00 -3.55 9.57
C PRO A 95 11.39 -3.16 9.07
N LYS A 96 12.39 -3.32 9.93
CA LYS A 96 13.79 -3.11 9.56
C LYS A 96 14.14 -3.98 8.34
N ASP A 97 14.95 -3.43 7.46
CA ASP A 97 15.43 -4.07 6.24
C ASP A 97 14.35 -4.46 5.22
N LEU A 98 13.10 -4.01 5.36
CA LEU A 98 12.05 -4.31 4.36
C LEU A 98 12.31 -3.59 3.03
N LEU A 99 12.78 -2.34 3.10
CA LEU A 99 13.02 -1.51 1.93
C LEU A 99 14.45 -1.66 1.43
N ILE A 100 14.61 -1.73 0.12
CA ILE A 100 15.92 -1.75 -0.53
C ILE A 100 15.98 -0.72 -1.66
N PRO A 101 17.18 -0.19 -1.98
CA PRO A 101 17.40 0.63 -3.16
C PRO A 101 17.13 -0.11 -4.48
N ILE A 102 16.64 0.62 -5.50
CA ILE A 102 16.32 0.03 -6.81
C ILE A 102 17.54 -0.57 -7.53
N ASN A 103 18.74 -0.02 -7.33
CA ASN A 103 19.98 -0.54 -7.89
C ASN A 103 20.45 -1.84 -7.23
N GLU A 104 19.93 -2.19 -6.06
CA GLU A 104 20.24 -3.46 -5.38
C GLU A 104 19.28 -4.59 -5.78
N VAL A 105 18.23 -4.30 -6.55
CA VAL A 105 17.21 -5.26 -6.99
C VAL A 105 17.77 -6.36 -7.92
N GLU A 106 18.96 -6.19 -8.47
CA GLU A 106 19.61 -7.24 -9.25
C GLU A 106 20.35 -8.26 -8.38
N ASN A 107 20.74 -7.88 -7.15
CA ASN A 107 21.60 -8.69 -6.28
C ASN A 107 20.88 -9.85 -5.60
N TYR A 108 19.55 -9.84 -5.55
CA TYR A 108 18.75 -10.91 -4.96
C TYR A 108 17.99 -11.74 -6.03
N PRO A 109 17.76 -13.05 -5.77
CA PRO A 109 17.17 -13.99 -6.72
C PRO A 109 15.82 -13.58 -7.33
N LYS A 110 15.62 -13.95 -8.61
CA LYS A 110 14.37 -13.75 -9.35
C LYS A 110 13.34 -14.87 -9.11
N LYS A 111 13.76 -16.02 -8.57
CA LYS A 111 12.93 -17.20 -8.28
C LYS A 111 12.92 -17.47 -6.78
N ARG A 112 11.81 -18.02 -6.28
CA ARG A 112 11.60 -18.39 -4.87
C ARG A 112 12.55 -19.52 -4.45
N SER A 113 13.76 -19.16 -4.05
CA SER A 113 14.59 -19.94 -3.13
C SER A 113 14.77 -19.07 -1.89
N ASP A 114 13.80 -19.21 -0.97
CA ASP A 114 13.79 -18.79 0.44
C ASP A 114 13.79 -17.30 0.78
N TYR A 115 14.19 -16.42 -0.14
CA TYR A 115 14.03 -14.98 -0.03
C TYR A 115 13.76 -14.43 -1.42
N ASN A 116 13.10 -13.28 -1.50
CA ASN A 116 13.00 -12.42 -2.68
C ASN A 116 11.70 -12.47 -3.46
N CYS A 117 11.00 -11.36 -3.31
CA CYS A 117 10.41 -10.72 -4.45
C CYS A 117 10.48 -9.24 -4.24
N TYR A 118 10.82 -8.59 -5.34
CA TYR A 118 10.96 -7.17 -5.48
C TYR A 118 9.64 -6.59 -5.90
N TRP A 119 9.44 -5.36 -5.46
CA TRP A 119 8.27 -4.57 -5.77
C TRP A 119 8.70 -3.44 -6.69
N TYR A 120 7.75 -3.04 -7.52
CA TYR A 120 7.85 -1.90 -8.39
C TYR A 120 6.52 -1.20 -8.25
N ALA A 121 6.49 -0.13 -7.47
CA ALA A 121 5.37 0.78 -7.41
C ALA A 121 5.65 1.96 -8.31
N ARG A 122 4.85 2.06 -9.39
CA ARG A 122 4.72 3.22 -10.25
C ARG A 122 3.36 3.84 -9.99
#